data_AF-A0A6A5Y324-F1
#
_entry.id   AF-A0A6A5Y324-F1
#
_cell.length_a   1.000
_cell.length_b   1.000
_cell.length_c   1.000
_cell.angle_alpha   90.00
_cell.angle_beta   90.00
_cell.angle_gamma   90.00
#
_symmetry.space_group_name_H-M   'P 1'
#
loop_
_entity.id
_entity.type
_entity.pdbx_description
1 polymer ?
#
loop_
_entity_poly.entity_id
_entity_poly.type
_entity_poly.pdbx_seq_one_letter_code
_entity_poly.pdbx_strand_id
1 'polypeptide(L)'
;MPPRPFPYPLKIGTDICSIQRIQSILTANVRRECEGSKSREPLKRFLSKIFTYPECQFFYDRFGPVEAAYNNIGQVSQYLAGRWAAKEACRKACGHLGKSNGLHSIMILPSNSSSQQKGGPQGLILRHRLPSRPPHPSDATSSSTELERTVFNIEDVEGQFCEVSITHDGQYAQAVALVPSVPKEWWQASSNAAADVESKLNTGNTSMDPSGVE
;
A
#
# COMPACT_ATOMS: atom_id res chain seq x y z
N MET A 1 11.39 22.66 38.69
CA MET A 1 11.30 22.97 37.24
C MET A 1 10.26 22.07 36.62
N PRO A 2 9.44 22.54 35.68
CA PRO A 2 8.54 21.66 34.95
C PRO A 2 9.35 20.66 34.11
N PRO A 3 8.81 19.44 33.87
CA PRO A 3 9.44 18.47 32.98
C PRO A 3 9.57 19.05 31.57
N ARG A 4 10.73 18.82 30.93
CA ARG A 4 10.97 19.22 29.53
C ARG A 4 10.39 18.16 28.59
N PRO A 5 9.80 18.56 27.44
CA PRO A 5 9.33 17.61 26.45
C PRO A 5 10.50 16.83 25.84
N PHE A 6 10.19 15.67 25.26
CA PHE A 6 11.16 14.88 24.53
C PHE A 6 11.75 15.70 23.36
N PRO A 7 13.08 15.70 23.15
CA PRO A 7 13.77 16.69 22.31
C PRO A 7 13.50 16.53 20.80
N TYR A 8 13.15 15.33 20.35
CA TYR A 8 12.83 15.07 18.94
C TYR A 8 11.39 14.62 18.82
N PRO A 9 10.55 15.20 17.97
CA PRO A 9 9.15 14.83 17.91
C PRO A 9 8.97 13.52 17.12
N LEU A 10 9.57 12.42 17.55
CA LEU A 10 9.52 11.11 16.91
C LEU A 10 8.49 10.22 17.60
N LYS A 11 7.83 9.37 16.82
CA LYS A 11 6.90 8.36 17.31
C LYS A 11 7.37 6.98 16.88
N ILE A 12 7.17 6.02 17.75
CA ILE A 12 7.50 4.62 17.49
C ILE A 12 6.21 3.84 17.36
N GLY A 13 6.17 2.96 16.38
CA GLY A 13 5.11 1.97 16.22
C GLY A 13 5.72 0.59 16.04
N THR A 14 5.03 -0.41 16.57
CA THR A 14 5.47 -1.81 16.50
C THR A 14 4.29 -2.68 16.10
N ASP A 15 4.55 -3.74 15.34
CA ASP A 15 3.53 -4.72 15.00
C ASP A 15 4.13 -6.11 14.83
N ILE A 16 3.30 -7.13 15.06
CA ILE A 16 3.62 -8.53 14.85
C ILE A 16 2.49 -9.17 14.04
N CYS A 17 2.86 -9.93 13.01
CA CYS A 17 1.93 -10.56 12.09
C CYS A 17 2.23 -12.06 11.97
N SER A 18 1.19 -12.90 12.08
CA SER A 18 1.31 -14.34 11.87
C SER A 18 1.44 -14.65 10.39
N ILE A 19 2.52 -15.35 10.01
CA ILE A 19 2.78 -15.78 8.64
C ILE A 19 1.69 -16.78 8.19
N GLN A 20 1.30 -17.69 9.07
CA GLN A 20 0.26 -18.69 8.80
C GLN A 20 -1.10 -18.06 8.53
N ARG A 21 -1.42 -16.95 9.20
CA ARG A 21 -2.65 -16.20 8.94
C ARG A 21 -2.65 -15.63 7.52
N ILE A 22 -1.54 -15.02 7.09
CA ILE A 22 -1.40 -14.52 5.72
C ILE A 22 -1.53 -15.68 4.72
N GLN A 23 -0.80 -16.77 4.93
CA GLN A 23 -0.89 -17.96 4.08
C GLN A 23 -2.32 -18.50 3.97
N SER A 24 -3.04 -18.57 5.09
CA SER A 24 -4.45 -19.00 5.13
C SER A 24 -5.33 -18.07 4.29
N ILE A 25 -5.14 -16.75 4.39
CA ILE A 25 -5.90 -15.78 3.57
C ILE A 25 -5.62 -15.97 2.08
N LEU A 26 -4.35 -16.18 1.70
CA LEU A 26 -3.95 -16.37 0.30
C LEU A 26 -4.45 -17.69 -0.29
N THR A 27 -4.73 -18.69 0.54
CA THR A 27 -5.20 -20.02 0.10
C THR A 27 -6.69 -20.27 0.34
N ALA A 28 -7.39 -19.36 1.03
CA ALA A 28 -8.75 -19.58 1.56
C ALA A 28 -9.82 -19.94 0.53
N ASN A 29 -9.65 -19.53 -0.74
CA ASN A 29 -10.64 -19.80 -1.80
C ASN A 29 -10.13 -20.75 -2.89
N VAL A 30 -8.83 -21.11 -2.90
CA VAL A 30 -8.31 -22.16 -3.80
C VAL A 30 -8.99 -23.50 -3.49
N ARG A 31 -9.42 -23.70 -2.24
CA ARG A 31 -10.12 -24.91 -1.80
C ARG A 31 -11.63 -24.95 -2.12
N ARG A 32 -12.21 -23.87 -2.69
CA ARG A 32 -13.67 -23.75 -2.94
C ARG A 32 -14.05 -23.73 -4.42
N GLU A 33 -13.11 -23.96 -5.33
CA GLU A 33 -13.33 -23.95 -6.79
C GLU A 33 -14.06 -25.20 -7.33
N CYS A 34 -15.04 -25.73 -6.59
CA CYS A 34 -15.91 -26.80 -7.06
C CYS A 34 -17.28 -26.30 -7.58
N GLU A 35 -17.63 -25.02 -7.44
CA GLU A 35 -18.96 -24.52 -7.84
C GLU A 35 -18.90 -23.14 -8.54
N GLY A 36 -18.70 -23.16 -9.86
CA GLY A 36 -19.30 -22.24 -10.85
C GLY A 36 -19.07 -20.72 -10.76
N SER A 37 -18.34 -20.20 -9.78
CA SER A 37 -18.23 -18.75 -9.54
C SER A 37 -16.83 -18.21 -9.84
N LYS A 38 -16.76 -17.14 -10.65
CA LYS A 38 -15.56 -16.34 -11.03
C LYS A 38 -14.37 -16.57 -10.08
N SER A 39 -13.32 -17.25 -10.56
CA SER A 39 -12.07 -17.47 -9.81
C SER A 39 -11.57 -16.12 -9.29
N ARG A 40 -11.75 -15.88 -7.98
CA ARG A 40 -11.33 -14.65 -7.33
C ARG A 40 -9.96 -14.93 -6.74
N GLU A 41 -8.92 -14.72 -7.53
CA GLU A 41 -7.51 -14.82 -7.13
C GLU A 41 -7.28 -14.16 -5.76
N PRO A 42 -7.14 -14.94 -4.67
CA PRO A 42 -7.05 -14.39 -3.31
C PRO A 42 -5.82 -13.48 -3.14
N LEU A 43 -4.70 -13.85 -3.76
CA LEU A 43 -3.48 -13.05 -3.79
C LEU A 43 -3.72 -11.66 -4.40
N LYS A 44 -4.31 -11.57 -5.59
CA LYS A 44 -4.60 -10.29 -6.25
C LYS A 44 -5.50 -9.40 -5.40
N ARG A 45 -6.52 -9.97 -4.75
CA ARG A 45 -7.41 -9.24 -3.82
C ARG A 45 -6.71 -8.79 -2.55
N PHE A 46 -5.82 -9.62 -2.01
CA PHE A 46 -5.04 -9.27 -0.83
C PHE A 46 -4.09 -8.11 -1.14
N LEU A 47 -3.38 -8.20 -2.27
CA LEU A 47 -2.48 -7.16 -2.74
C LEU A 47 -3.21 -5.84 -2.94
N SER A 48 -4.30 -5.82 -3.72
CA SER A 48 -5.02 -4.59 -4.04
C SER A 48 -5.70 -3.92 -2.83
N LYS A 49 -5.98 -4.67 -1.76
CA LYS A 49 -6.62 -4.13 -0.55
C LYS A 49 -5.64 -3.45 0.41
N ILE A 50 -4.35 -3.79 0.33
CA ILE A 50 -3.35 -3.41 1.34
C ILE A 50 -2.21 -2.59 0.75
N PHE A 51 -1.85 -2.88 -0.50
CA PHE A 51 -0.67 -2.35 -1.16
C PHE A 51 -1.03 -1.32 -2.21
N THR A 52 -0.17 -0.33 -2.33
CA THR A 52 -0.20 0.62 -3.44
C THR A 52 0.20 -0.08 -4.75
N TYR A 53 -0.11 0.52 -5.89
CA TYR A 53 0.26 -0.08 -7.18
C TYR A 53 1.79 -0.27 -7.34
N PRO A 54 2.68 0.64 -6.87
CA PRO A 54 4.12 0.41 -6.95
C PRO A 54 4.57 -0.77 -6.09
N GLU A 55 4.01 -0.93 -4.89
CA GLU A 55 4.29 -2.10 -4.04
C GLU A 55 3.83 -3.41 -4.67
N CYS A 56 2.68 -3.39 -5.36
CA CYS A 56 2.22 -4.54 -6.15
C CYS A 56 3.22 -4.83 -7.28
N GLN A 57 3.73 -3.81 -7.96
CA GLN A 57 4.74 -3.98 -9.00
C GLN A 57 6.03 -4.59 -8.43
N PHE A 58 6.56 -4.05 -7.32
CA PHE A 58 7.72 -4.61 -6.63
C PHE A 58 7.51 -6.06 -6.20
N PHE A 59 6.28 -6.42 -5.81
CA PHE A 59 5.92 -7.80 -5.52
C PHE A 59 6.05 -8.70 -6.75
N TYR A 60 5.45 -8.31 -7.88
CA TYR A 60 5.50 -9.09 -9.11
C TYR A 60 6.91 -9.14 -9.73
N ASP A 61 7.70 -8.08 -9.61
CA ASP A 61 9.10 -8.08 -10.03
C ASP A 61 9.94 -9.09 -9.23
N ARG A 62 9.59 -9.30 -7.95
CA ARG A 62 10.29 -10.23 -7.06
C ARG A 62 9.84 -11.68 -7.18
N PHE A 63 8.53 -11.92 -7.26
CA PHE A 63 7.96 -13.27 -7.20
C PHE A 63 7.40 -13.78 -8.53
N GLY A 64 7.39 -12.94 -9.57
CA GLY A 64 6.81 -13.28 -10.86
C GLY A 64 5.28 -13.27 -10.84
N PRO A 65 4.63 -13.85 -11.87
CA PRO A 65 3.18 -13.91 -11.97
C PRO A 65 2.55 -14.74 -10.85
N VAL A 66 1.22 -14.66 -10.72
CA VAL A 66 0.42 -15.28 -9.65
C VAL A 66 0.73 -16.78 -9.47
N GLU A 67 0.87 -17.54 -10.56
CA GLU A 67 1.21 -18.97 -10.52
C GLU A 67 2.59 -19.24 -9.89
N ALA A 68 3.61 -18.46 -10.28
CA ALA A 68 4.95 -18.57 -9.72
C ALA A 68 4.99 -18.18 -8.23
N ALA A 69 4.16 -17.21 -7.84
CA ALA A 69 4.00 -16.82 -6.45
C ALA A 69 3.36 -17.95 -5.60
N TYR A 70 2.37 -18.67 -6.12
CA TYR A 70 1.75 -19.80 -5.40
C TYR A 70 2.69 -20.99 -5.24
N ASN A 71 3.56 -21.26 -6.21
CA ASN A 71 4.61 -22.29 -6.07
C ASN A 71 5.55 -22.01 -4.87
N ASN A 72 5.69 -20.74 -4.47
CA ASN A 72 6.54 -20.30 -3.37
C ASN A 72 5.72 -19.67 -2.23
N ILE A 73 4.51 -20.19 -1.96
CA ILE A 73 3.55 -19.57 -1.04
C ILE A 73 4.11 -19.30 0.36
N GLY A 74 5.04 -20.12 0.85
CA GLY A 74 5.70 -19.91 2.14
C GLY A 74 6.52 -18.61 2.16
N GLN A 75 7.39 -18.41 1.16
CA GLN A 75 8.21 -17.19 1.06
C GLN A 75 7.35 -15.96 0.76
N VAL A 76 6.32 -16.10 -0.08
CA VAL A 76 5.35 -15.04 -0.37
C VAL A 76 4.60 -14.63 0.90
N SER A 77 4.13 -15.59 1.68
CA SER A 77 3.41 -15.32 2.93
C SER A 77 4.31 -14.66 3.97
N GLN A 78 5.56 -15.11 4.10
CA GLN A 78 6.55 -14.49 4.98
C GLN A 78 6.82 -13.04 4.56
N TYR A 79 7.09 -12.79 3.27
CA TYR A 79 7.31 -11.44 2.74
C TYR A 79 6.12 -10.51 2.98
N LEU A 80 4.91 -10.96 2.66
CA LEU A 80 3.68 -10.17 2.81
C LEU A 80 3.34 -9.93 4.29
N ALA A 81 3.61 -10.88 5.18
CA ALA A 81 3.45 -10.70 6.62
C ALA A 81 4.38 -9.62 7.16
N GLY A 82 5.65 -9.61 6.74
CA GLY A 82 6.60 -8.55 7.11
C GLY A 82 6.16 -7.17 6.64
N ARG A 83 5.68 -7.06 5.39
CA ARG A 83 5.17 -5.80 4.86
C ARG A 83 3.87 -5.35 5.53
N TRP A 84 2.98 -6.29 5.85
CA TRP A 84 1.79 -6.00 6.65
C TRP A 84 2.17 -5.41 8.01
N ALA A 85 3.06 -6.09 8.74
CA ALA A 85 3.54 -5.64 10.05
C ALA A 85 4.18 -4.25 9.95
N ALA A 86 4.98 -4.01 8.91
CA ALA A 86 5.61 -2.71 8.67
C ALA A 86 4.58 -1.57 8.48
N LYS A 87 3.56 -1.79 7.63
CA LYS A 87 2.51 -0.77 7.44
C LYS A 87 1.72 -0.53 8.73
N GLU A 88 1.42 -1.57 9.48
CA GLU A 88 0.75 -1.46 10.77
C GLU A 88 1.59 -0.71 11.81
N ALA A 89 2.90 -1.00 11.87
CA ALA A 89 3.85 -0.27 12.71
C ALA A 89 3.88 1.22 12.35
N CYS A 90 4.01 1.56 11.06
CA CYS A 90 3.94 2.93 10.57
C CYS A 90 2.60 3.59 10.95
N ARG A 91 1.47 2.90 10.74
CA ARG A 91 0.14 3.42 11.07
C ARG A 91 -0.01 3.74 12.56
N LYS A 92 0.51 2.89 13.44
CA LYS A 92 0.49 3.11 14.90
C LYS A 92 1.34 4.30 15.32
N ALA A 93 2.48 4.51 14.67
CA ALA A 93 3.31 5.70 14.90
C ALA A 93 2.64 6.98 14.33
N CYS A 94 1.89 6.86 13.23
CA CYS A 94 1.18 7.94 12.56
C CYS A 94 -0.22 8.17 13.12
N GLY A 95 -0.33 8.92 14.23
CA GLY A 95 -1.64 9.24 14.82
C GLY A 95 -2.65 9.96 13.89
N HIS A 96 -2.20 10.53 12.78
CA HIS A 96 -3.04 11.22 11.78
C HIS A 96 -3.66 10.28 10.73
N LEU A 97 -3.16 9.05 10.55
CA LEU A 97 -3.68 8.11 9.56
C LEU A 97 -5.02 7.47 9.97
N GLY A 98 -5.57 7.84 11.13
CA GLY A 98 -6.91 7.50 11.58
C GLY A 98 -7.18 5.99 11.68
N LYS A 99 -8.47 5.62 11.78
CA LYS A 99 -8.93 4.22 11.88
C LYS A 99 -9.32 3.59 10.54
N SER A 100 -9.41 4.34 9.43
CA SER A 100 -9.91 3.83 8.14
C SER A 100 -8.95 4.07 6.97
N ASN A 101 -8.71 3.00 6.18
CA ASN A 101 -7.97 2.96 4.91
C ASN A 101 -6.56 3.59 4.86
N GLY A 102 -5.92 3.83 6.02
CA GLY A 102 -4.58 4.43 6.10
C GLY A 102 -3.43 3.61 5.50
N LEU A 103 -3.64 2.33 5.16
CA LEU A 103 -2.57 1.46 4.64
C LEU A 103 -2.15 1.82 3.21
N HIS A 104 -3.02 2.42 2.40
CA HIS A 104 -2.66 2.95 1.07
C HIS A 104 -1.97 4.31 1.13
N SER A 105 -1.92 4.94 2.31
CA SER A 105 -1.13 6.14 2.57
C SER A 105 0.26 5.82 3.10
N ILE A 106 0.62 4.54 3.18
CA ILE A 106 1.92 4.05 3.62
C ILE A 106 2.48 3.17 2.53
N MET A 107 3.67 3.48 2.05
CA MET A 107 4.43 2.64 1.14
C MET A 107 5.66 2.10 1.86
N ILE A 108 5.93 0.80 1.71
CA ILE A 108 7.17 0.21 2.20
C ILE A 108 8.06 -0.11 1.01
N LEU A 109 9.13 0.66 0.90
CA LEU A 109 10.06 0.63 -0.21
C LEU A 109 11.01 -0.58 -0.09
N PRO A 110 11.50 -1.11 -1.21
CA PRO A 110 12.56 -2.10 -1.19
C PRO A 110 13.90 -1.45 -0.76
N SER A 111 14.77 -2.25 -0.15
CA SER A 111 16.05 -1.80 0.43
C SER A 111 17.07 -1.21 -0.57
N ASN A 112 16.80 -1.30 -1.87
CA ASN A 112 17.69 -0.83 -2.94
C ASN A 112 17.21 0.49 -3.58
N SER A 113 16.21 1.15 -3.02
CA SER A 113 15.57 2.32 -3.63
C SER A 113 16.32 3.64 -3.43
N SER A 114 17.30 3.72 -2.52
CA SER A 114 18.13 4.91 -2.33
C SER A 114 19.63 4.57 -2.33
N SER A 115 20.40 5.37 -3.07
CA SER A 115 21.83 5.13 -3.38
C SER A 115 22.80 5.48 -2.25
N GLN A 116 22.34 5.80 -1.03
CA GLN A 116 23.21 6.39 -0.01
C GLN A 116 23.41 5.64 1.30
N GLN A 117 22.66 4.59 1.66
CA GLN A 117 23.07 3.71 2.77
C GLN A 117 22.68 2.26 2.50
N LYS A 118 23.56 1.32 2.91
CA LYS A 118 23.24 -0.12 3.06
C LYS A 118 22.16 -0.29 4.15
N GLY A 119 20.96 0.19 3.90
CA GLY A 119 19.86 0.28 4.85
C GLY A 119 18.83 -0.82 4.63
N GLY A 120 18.07 -1.10 5.69
CA GLY A 120 16.88 -1.93 5.61
C GLY A 120 15.78 -1.32 4.72
N PRO A 121 14.59 -1.92 4.65
CA PRO A 121 13.48 -1.31 3.94
C PRO A 121 13.12 0.05 4.54
N GLN A 122 12.77 1.03 3.71
CA GLN A 122 12.35 2.36 4.17
C GLN A 122 10.83 2.52 4.03
N GLY A 123 10.21 3.25 4.95
CA GLY A 123 8.80 3.62 4.86
C GLY A 123 8.62 5.01 4.27
N LEU A 124 7.55 5.22 3.52
CA LEU A 124 7.12 6.51 3.02
C LEU A 124 5.66 6.73 3.39
N ILE A 125 5.40 7.74 4.21
CA ILE A 125 4.06 8.21 4.57
C ILE A 125 3.64 9.23 3.51
N LEU A 126 2.70 8.82 2.65
CA LEU A 126 2.24 9.62 1.53
C LEU A 126 1.38 10.78 2.02
N ARG A 127 1.61 11.98 1.49
CA ARG A 127 0.74 13.14 1.76
C ARG A 127 -0.64 12.97 1.16
N HIS A 128 -0.69 12.42 -0.06
CA HIS A 128 -1.90 12.09 -0.79
C HIS A 128 -1.85 10.63 -1.22
N ARG A 129 -3.02 9.97 -1.26
CA ARG A 129 -3.08 8.60 -1.79
C ARG A 129 -2.68 8.63 -3.26
N LEU A 130 -1.86 7.65 -3.64
CA LEU A 130 -1.61 7.42 -5.05
C LEU A 130 -2.92 7.06 -5.76
N PRO A 131 -3.11 7.51 -7.01
CA PRO A 131 -4.24 7.07 -7.79
C PRO A 131 -4.23 5.55 -7.93
N SER A 132 -5.40 4.96 -8.07
CA SER A 132 -5.51 3.58 -8.57
C SER A 132 -4.71 3.46 -9.86
N ARG A 133 -4.05 2.31 -10.08
CA ARG A 133 -3.21 2.08 -11.27
C ARG A 133 -3.91 2.64 -12.51
N PRO A 134 -3.27 3.53 -13.30
CA PRO A 134 -3.90 4.08 -14.48
C PRO A 134 -4.31 2.93 -15.40
N PRO A 135 -5.53 2.95 -15.98
CA PRO A 135 -5.96 1.93 -16.92
C PRO A 135 -4.98 1.92 -18.08
N HIS A 136 -4.33 0.77 -18.28
CA HIS A 136 -3.47 0.59 -19.45
C HIS A 136 -4.40 0.47 -20.67
N PRO A 137 -4.14 1.17 -21.79
CA PRO A 137 -4.96 1.07 -23.00
C PRO A 137 -4.95 -0.32 -23.67
N SER A 138 -4.39 -1.35 -23.03
CA SER A 138 -4.15 -2.70 -23.57
C SER A 138 -4.95 -3.81 -22.86
N ASP A 139 -5.99 -3.50 -22.07
CA ASP A 139 -6.93 -4.54 -21.58
C ASP A 139 -7.82 -5.13 -22.71
N ALA A 140 -7.61 -4.70 -23.96
CA ALA A 140 -8.08 -5.38 -25.16
C ALA A 140 -6.94 -6.19 -25.79
N THR A 141 -6.92 -7.49 -25.50
CA THR A 141 -6.33 -8.57 -26.32
C THR A 141 -4.79 -8.66 -26.39
N SER A 142 -4.28 -9.74 -25.82
CA SER A 142 -2.96 -10.37 -25.99
C SER A 142 -2.15 -9.99 -27.24
N SER A 143 -1.01 -9.32 -27.04
CA SER A 143 0.25 -9.67 -27.71
C SER A 143 1.44 -9.04 -26.98
N SER A 144 2.46 -9.86 -26.82
CA SER A 144 3.78 -9.57 -26.28
C SER A 144 4.53 -8.52 -27.10
N THR A 145 4.65 -7.32 -26.57
CA THR A 145 5.73 -6.37 -26.87
C THR A 145 5.94 -5.51 -25.64
N GLU A 146 7.20 -5.25 -25.30
CA GLU A 146 7.70 -4.57 -24.09
C GLU A 146 6.86 -3.34 -23.71
N LEU A 147 5.85 -3.60 -22.88
CA LEU A 147 4.94 -2.59 -22.37
C LEU A 147 5.77 -1.60 -21.56
N GLU A 148 5.69 -0.32 -21.90
CA GLU A 148 6.18 0.80 -21.08
C GLU A 148 5.69 0.59 -19.64
N ARG A 149 6.53 -0.06 -18.82
CA ARG A 149 6.36 -0.08 -17.38
C ARG A 149 6.49 1.38 -17.01
N THR A 150 5.37 2.03 -16.70
CA THR A 150 5.39 3.36 -16.09
C THR A 150 6.26 3.24 -14.87
N VAL A 151 7.52 3.66 -15.01
CA VAL A 151 8.53 3.51 -13.97
C VAL A 151 8.08 4.44 -12.87
N PHE A 152 7.62 3.86 -11.76
CA PHE A 152 7.28 4.64 -10.58
C PHE A 152 8.56 5.33 -10.10
N ASN A 153 8.59 6.66 -10.23
CA ASN A 153 9.66 7.48 -9.72
C ASN A 153 9.25 8.00 -8.34
N ILE A 154 10.07 7.70 -7.34
CA ILE A 154 9.81 8.08 -5.96
C ILE A 154 9.93 9.60 -5.74
N GLU A 155 10.78 10.27 -6.51
CA GLU A 155 11.02 11.71 -6.40
C GLU A 155 9.80 12.55 -6.78
N ASP A 156 8.87 11.97 -7.54
CA ASP A 156 7.63 12.62 -7.97
C ASP A 156 6.52 12.54 -6.90
N VAL A 157 6.79 11.88 -5.77
CA VAL A 157 5.80 11.60 -4.73
C VAL A 157 6.05 12.44 -3.49
N GLU A 158 5.07 13.26 -3.15
CA GLU A 158 5.12 14.03 -1.90
C GLU A 158 4.76 13.15 -0.69
N GLY A 159 5.68 13.09 0.26
CA GLY A 159 5.49 12.33 1.50
C GLY A 159 6.60 12.55 2.50
N GLN A 160 6.49 11.87 3.63
CA GLN A 160 7.47 11.88 4.71
C GLN A 160 8.09 10.50 4.85
N PHE A 161 9.41 10.42 4.69
CA PHE A 161 10.14 9.20 4.97
C PHE A 161 10.12 8.84 6.46
N CYS A 162 10.12 7.53 6.73
CA CYS A 162 10.30 6.95 8.04
C CYS A 162 11.21 5.72 7.99
N GLU A 163 11.87 5.46 9.12
CA GLU A 163 12.75 4.30 9.26
C GLU A 163 11.93 3.08 9.66
N VAL A 164 12.18 1.95 8.97
CA VAL A 164 11.48 0.69 9.22
C VAL A 164 12.48 -0.45 9.33
N SER A 165 12.29 -1.29 10.34
CA SER A 165 12.98 -2.57 10.44
C SER A 165 11.95 -3.69 10.41
N ILE A 166 12.21 -4.72 9.60
CA ILE A 166 11.37 -5.91 9.46
C ILE A 166 12.23 -7.12 9.76
N THR A 167 11.72 -7.97 10.65
CA THR A 167 12.35 -9.24 11.00
C THR A 167 11.32 -10.35 10.91
N HIS A 168 11.80 -11.58 10.76
CA HIS A 168 10.97 -12.77 10.76
C HIS A 168 11.61 -13.76 11.72
N ASP A 169 10.80 -14.33 12.60
CA ASP A 169 11.24 -15.38 13.51
C ASP A 169 10.14 -16.45 13.61
N GLY A 170 10.53 -17.69 13.35
CA GLY A 170 9.62 -18.83 13.25
C GLY A 170 8.40 -18.56 12.37
N GLN A 171 7.23 -18.46 12.99
CA GLN A 171 5.92 -18.32 12.34
C GLN A 171 5.38 -16.88 12.34
N TYR A 172 6.21 -15.91 12.74
CA TYR A 172 5.82 -14.52 12.88
C TYR A 172 6.76 -13.59 12.12
N ALA A 173 6.19 -12.50 11.62
CA ALA A 173 6.92 -11.35 11.13
C ALA A 173 6.71 -10.19 12.11
N GLN A 174 7.77 -9.46 12.45
CA GLN A 174 7.71 -8.29 13.31
C GLN A 174 8.27 -7.08 12.59
N ALA A 175 7.67 -5.93 12.83
CA ALA A 175 8.22 -4.67 12.36
C ALA A 175 8.21 -3.58 13.43
N VAL A 176 9.19 -2.70 13.32
CA VAL A 176 9.30 -1.46 14.09
C VAL A 176 9.43 -0.31 13.12
N ALA A 177 8.68 0.76 13.37
CA ALA A 177 8.72 1.98 12.58
C ALA A 177 9.04 3.18 13.49
N LEU A 178 9.97 4.03 13.05
CA LEU A 178 10.27 5.31 13.66
C LEU A 178 9.84 6.42 12.71
N VAL A 179 8.81 7.16 13.10
CA VAL A 179 8.15 8.14 12.24
C VAL A 179 8.29 9.55 12.84
N PRO A 180 8.74 10.54 12.05
CA PRO A 180 8.67 11.94 12.45
C PRO A 180 7.23 12.38 12.69
N SER A 181 6.99 13.12 13.77
CA SER A 181 5.70 13.78 13.97
C SER A 181 5.62 14.90 12.96
N VAL A 182 4.66 14.78 12.06
CA VAL A 182 4.45 15.78 11.02
C VAL A 182 3.43 16.80 11.55
N PRO A 183 3.63 18.12 11.29
CA PRO A 183 2.77 19.18 11.80
C PRO A 183 1.30 18.97 11.45
N LYS A 184 0.37 19.44 12.31
CA LYS A 184 -1.08 19.28 12.09
C LYS A 184 -1.55 19.90 10.76
N GLU A 185 -0.86 20.92 10.28
CA GLU A 185 -1.14 21.65 9.04
C GLU A 185 -1.00 20.77 7.79
N TRP A 186 -0.11 19.76 7.81
CA TRP A 186 0.08 18.83 6.69
C TRP A 186 -1.20 18.04 6.36
N TRP A 187 -2.08 17.87 7.33
CA TRP A 187 -3.26 17.00 7.20
C TRP A 187 -4.53 17.75 6.85
N GLN A 188 -4.65 19.02 7.28
CA GLN A 188 -5.77 19.87 6.93
C GLN A 188 -5.83 20.09 5.41
N ALA A 189 -4.66 20.26 4.78
CA ALA A 189 -4.55 20.36 3.32
C ALA A 189 -5.00 19.09 2.60
N SER A 190 -4.64 17.89 3.10
CA SER A 190 -5.02 16.62 2.47
C SER A 190 -6.51 16.28 2.60
N SER A 191 -7.14 16.60 3.73
CA SER A 191 -8.59 16.43 3.91
C SER A 191 -9.39 17.38 3.02
N ASN A 192 -8.95 18.63 2.88
CA ASN A 192 -9.61 19.63 2.04
C ASN A 192 -9.45 19.29 0.54
N ALA A 193 -8.26 18.86 0.12
CA ALA A 193 -8.02 18.45 -1.27
C ALA A 193 -8.83 17.21 -1.68
N ALA A 194 -8.98 16.22 -0.78
CA ALA A 194 -9.82 15.05 -1.04
C ALA A 194 -11.31 15.41 -1.16
N ALA A 195 -11.80 16.30 -0.30
CA ALA A 195 -13.18 16.80 -0.36
C ALA A 195 -13.47 17.63 -1.62
N ASP A 196 -12.49 18.42 -2.09
CA ASP A 196 -12.61 19.20 -3.33
C ASP A 196 -12.60 18.34 -4.60
N VAL A 197 -11.86 17.23 -4.60
CA VAL A 197 -11.88 16.27 -5.73
C VAL A 197 -13.21 15.51 -5.77
N GLU A 198 -13.74 15.12 -4.61
CA GLU A 198 -15.02 14.43 -4.49
C GLU A 198 -16.21 15.33 -4.84
N SER A 199 -16.15 16.63 -4.51
CA SER A 199 -17.18 17.61 -4.90
C SER A 199 -17.21 17.86 -6.41
N LYS A 200 -16.04 17.98 -7.06
CA LYS A 200 -15.92 18.19 -8.51
C LYS A 200 -16.40 17.00 -9.34
N LEU A 201 -16.22 15.78 -8.84
CA LEU A 201 -16.76 14.57 -9.47
C LEU A 201 -18.28 14.49 -9.39
N ASN A 202 -18.89 15.04 -8.33
CA ASN A 202 -20.35 14.99 -8.14
C ASN A 202 -21.10 16.10 -8.89
N THR A 203 -20.47 17.25 -9.17
CA THR A 203 -21.05 18.34 -9.97
C THR A 203 -21.02 18.10 -11.49
N GLY A 204 -20.31 17.07 -11.96
CA GLY A 204 -20.21 16.75 -13.39
C GLY A 204 -21.39 16.00 -13.99
N ASN A 205 -22.44 15.69 -13.22
CA ASN A 205 -23.52 14.78 -13.63
C ASN A 205 -24.92 15.43 -13.67
N THR A 206 -25.02 16.75 -13.83
CA THR A 206 -26.33 17.42 -13.94
C THR A 206 -26.34 18.50 -15.02
N SER A 207 -26.39 18.08 -16.28
CA SER A 207 -27.02 18.86 -17.36
C SER A 207 -27.36 17.96 -18.55
N MET A 208 -28.55 17.36 -18.54
CA MET A 208 -29.28 17.06 -19.78
C MET A 208 -30.65 17.74 -19.66
N ASP A 209 -30.81 18.82 -20.43
CA ASP A 209 -32.08 19.46 -20.74
C ASP A 209 -33.05 18.45 -21.38
N PRO A 210 -34.32 18.39 -20.95
CA PRO A 210 -35.39 17.87 -21.77
C PRO A 210 -36.24 19.05 -22.27
N SER A 211 -35.84 19.64 -23.39
CA SER A 211 -36.74 20.47 -24.19
C SER A 211 -36.98 19.80 -25.54
N GLY A 212 -38.15 19.18 -25.69
CA GLY A 212 -38.65 18.72 -26.97
C GLY A 212 -39.77 17.70 -26.86
N VAL A 213 -40.87 17.96 -27.58
CA VAL A 213 -42.12 17.17 -27.75
C VAL A 213 -43.09 17.37 -26.57
N GLU A 214 -44.23 18.06 -26.70
CA GLU A 214 -45.13 18.38 -27.83
C GLU A 214 -45.92 19.67 -27.50
#